data_AF-A0A946LYN7-F1
#
_entry.id   AF-A0A946LYN7-F1
#
_cell.length_a   1.000
_cell.length_b   1.000
_cell.length_c   1.000
_cell.angle_alpha   90.00
_cell.angle_beta   90.00
_cell.angle_gamma   90.00
#
_symmetry.space_group_name_H-M   'P 1'
#
loop_
_entity.id
_entity.type
_entity.pdbx_description
1 polymer ?
#
loop_
_entity_poly.entity_id
_entity_poly.type
_entity_poly.pdbx_seq_one_letter_code
_entity_poly.pdbx_strand_id
1 'polypeptide(L)'
;MNKLTNAVRSASTAVSSSRRLIALLVVVAVTLCSPLSFAVTYQTSTIETGEVGQQTVLAAFLSATDLADLVLIRIEKTGRRTVSVVPQRAGGYAAPGPGQELDTDLVAIDVGRYQGRDAILGFTQSAAFRLDPFTGKKTKLADISTLYGSAIKDSLPHIDLFTDINSDGMDDLVIPGFDGFQIHTQRADGSFSAPINLRAPPIVELSFNDYPWYQPRQKYIDDMTLDGRNDVSVLIDNQLHVFPQVDNGLFLTVPIRVDTGIDLDFGGMEELSVSMRDMDQSDSLSRALIKLQDLDGDGLTDMLVISVKSKGVFRKQTSYQLYRGIEVNGKLEFTREPVTTIESKGYQFEIEGLDFNNDNQTDMLISAVDIGLGKVLGALVTGAVSIDLNFYQMRKGLYSAKPDLKREIKATFDLRSGDFFFPSVLIADADGDGIDDLLVQEGEDQLNIFLGSGDASLFSKSPTVIDVHMPSDPELVVAADLNRDGKVDLMMRHEPSTGPKKIVLLVSE
;
A
#
# COMPACT_ATOMS: atom_id res chain seq x y z
N MET A 1 46.68 -26.71 39.78
CA MET A 1 47.52 -26.65 41.00
C MET A 1 47.44 -25.26 41.58
N ASN A 2 47.22 -25.12 42.90
CA ASN A 2 47.52 -23.95 43.77
C ASN A 2 47.00 -22.53 43.40
N LYS A 3 46.40 -21.75 44.31
CA LYS A 3 45.96 -22.00 45.71
C LYS A 3 45.18 -20.79 46.27
N LEU A 4 44.31 -21.01 47.28
CA LEU A 4 43.77 -20.04 48.28
C LEU A 4 42.79 -18.97 47.70
N THR A 5 41.76 -18.45 48.38
CA THR A 5 41.11 -18.61 49.72
C THR A 5 39.71 -17.96 49.61
N ASN A 6 38.65 -18.23 50.39
CA ASN A 6 38.51 -17.97 51.84
C ASN A 6 37.11 -18.37 52.37
N ALA A 7 36.97 -18.53 53.69
CA ALA A 7 35.71 -18.76 54.43
C ALA A 7 35.94 -18.53 55.96
N VAL A 8 35.01 -18.16 56.85
CA VAL A 8 33.62 -17.63 56.82
C VAL A 8 33.23 -17.20 58.28
N ARG A 9 32.09 -16.52 58.51
CA ARG A 9 31.44 -16.13 59.82
C ARG A 9 31.99 -14.90 60.56
N SER A 10 31.25 -14.14 61.38
CA SER A 10 29.84 -13.68 61.50
C SER A 10 29.55 -13.33 62.97
N ALA A 11 29.01 -12.12 63.22
CA ALA A 11 27.99 -11.79 64.24
C ALA A 11 28.31 -12.01 65.75
N SER A 12 27.80 -11.22 66.71
CA SER A 12 27.04 -9.95 66.71
C SER A 12 27.12 -9.31 68.11
N THR A 13 26.77 -8.03 68.26
CA THR A 13 25.85 -7.44 69.30
C THR A 13 25.90 -5.91 69.24
N ALA A 14 24.86 -5.25 69.78
CA ALA A 14 24.61 -3.81 69.62
C ALA A 14 24.60 -3.04 70.96
N VAL A 15 24.74 -1.71 70.91
CA VAL A 15 23.85 -0.69 71.54
C VAL A 15 24.47 0.73 71.42
N SER A 16 23.60 1.73 71.23
CA SER A 16 23.79 3.19 71.06
C SER A 16 25.03 3.86 71.69
N SER A 17 25.65 4.90 71.09
CA SER A 17 25.00 6.21 70.90
C SER A 17 25.84 7.24 70.10
N SER A 18 25.13 8.05 69.32
CA SER A 18 25.48 9.37 68.73
C SER A 18 26.92 9.95 68.78
N ARG A 19 27.54 10.10 67.59
CA ARG A 19 27.95 11.42 67.03
C ARG A 19 28.24 11.30 65.51
N ARG A 20 28.04 12.40 64.78
CA ARG A 20 28.01 12.46 63.30
C ARG A 20 29.38 12.14 62.66
N LEU A 21 29.37 11.40 61.54
CA LEU A 21 30.32 11.60 60.44
C LEU A 21 29.76 11.04 59.10
N ILE A 22 29.70 11.91 58.08
CA ILE A 22 29.77 11.67 56.62
C ILE A 22 29.02 10.44 56.06
N ALA A 23 27.88 10.68 55.40
CA ALA A 23 27.35 9.79 54.38
C ALA A 23 27.91 10.20 53.00
N LEU A 24 28.62 9.29 52.32
CA LEU A 24 29.11 9.50 50.96
C LEU A 24 28.03 9.04 49.98
N LEU A 25 27.44 9.98 49.23
CA LEU A 25 26.46 9.67 48.20
C LEU A 25 27.19 9.19 46.95
N VAL A 26 27.08 7.90 46.61
CA VAL A 26 27.49 7.40 45.29
C VAL A 26 26.27 7.49 44.37
N VAL A 27 26.23 8.54 43.55
CA VAL A 27 25.27 8.63 42.44
C VAL A 27 25.79 7.73 41.32
N VAL A 28 25.16 6.58 41.13
CA VAL A 28 25.30 5.83 39.88
C VAL A 28 24.51 6.59 38.83
N ALA A 29 25.23 7.32 37.97
CA ALA A 29 24.63 7.92 36.79
C ALA A 29 24.31 6.80 35.80
N VAL A 30 23.07 6.30 35.85
CA VAL A 30 22.49 5.57 34.72
C VAL A 30 22.27 6.62 33.63
N THR A 31 23.16 6.64 32.64
CA THR A 31 22.88 7.29 31.37
C THR A 31 21.76 6.51 30.69
N LEU A 32 20.53 6.93 30.98
CA LEU A 32 19.41 6.71 30.07
C LEU A 32 19.82 7.33 28.74
N CYS A 33 20.19 6.47 27.80
CA CYS A 33 20.25 6.87 26.41
C CYS A 33 18.80 7.04 25.98
N SER A 34 18.28 8.27 26.09
CA SER A 34 17.12 8.64 25.29
C SER A 34 17.48 8.36 23.82
N PRO A 35 16.57 7.80 23.00
CA PRO A 35 16.76 7.86 21.57
C PRO A 35 16.97 9.33 21.20
N LEU A 36 17.93 9.61 20.32
CA LEU A 36 17.97 10.90 19.67
C LEU A 36 16.76 10.94 18.75
N SER A 37 15.68 11.59 19.19
CA SER A 37 14.67 12.07 18.26
C SER A 37 15.37 13.09 17.39
N PHE A 38 15.77 12.65 16.20
CA PHE A 38 16.14 13.55 15.12
C PHE A 38 14.85 14.25 14.69
N ALA A 39 14.94 15.55 14.39
CA ALA A 39 13.79 16.23 13.81
C ALA A 39 13.65 15.72 12.38
N VAL A 40 12.46 15.19 12.03
CA VAL A 40 12.14 14.88 10.63
C VAL A 40 12.22 16.18 9.83
N THR A 41 13.16 16.25 8.90
CA THR A 41 13.33 17.39 7.98
C THR A 41 13.33 16.93 6.54
N TYR A 42 12.83 17.81 5.67
CA TYR A 42 12.65 17.56 4.25
C TYR A 42 13.20 18.72 3.43
N GLN A 43 13.96 18.41 2.40
CA GLN A 43 14.26 19.29 1.29
C GLN A 43 13.06 19.34 0.32
N THR A 44 12.39 20.49 0.26
CA THR A 44 11.26 20.70 -0.67
C THR A 44 11.73 21.04 -2.08
N SER A 45 11.15 20.39 -3.09
CA SER A 45 11.27 20.76 -4.52
C SER A 45 9.90 21.03 -5.14
N THR A 46 9.79 22.07 -5.97
CA THR A 46 8.56 22.35 -6.74
C THR A 46 8.86 22.33 -8.24
N ILE A 47 8.14 21.49 -8.98
CA ILE A 47 8.24 21.34 -10.43
C ILE A 47 6.97 21.90 -11.06
N GLU A 48 7.08 23.03 -11.74
CA GLU A 48 5.98 23.59 -12.54
C GLU A 48 5.78 22.74 -13.81
N THR A 49 4.61 22.12 -13.99
CA THR A 49 4.31 21.28 -15.17
C THR A 49 3.47 22.03 -16.21
N GLY A 50 2.77 23.07 -15.79
CA GLY A 50 2.08 24.05 -16.64
C GLY A 50 0.61 23.72 -16.94
N GLU A 51 0.01 24.40 -17.91
CA GLU A 51 -1.39 24.14 -18.34
C GLU A 51 -1.52 22.90 -19.23
N VAL A 52 -1.28 21.72 -18.66
CA VAL A 52 -1.50 20.43 -19.32
C VAL A 52 -2.93 19.91 -19.07
N GLY A 53 -3.44 19.05 -19.95
CA GLY A 53 -4.75 18.42 -19.75
C GLY A 53 -4.67 17.38 -18.63
N GLN A 54 -3.83 16.38 -18.83
CA GLN A 54 -3.45 15.40 -17.81
C GLN A 54 -1.93 15.23 -17.75
N GLN A 55 -1.48 14.66 -16.65
CA GLN A 55 -0.11 14.24 -16.44
C GLN A 55 -0.08 12.91 -15.69
N THR A 56 0.96 12.12 -15.95
CA THR A 56 1.27 10.90 -15.19
C THR A 56 2.69 11.08 -14.69
N VAL A 57 2.94 10.80 -13.42
CA VAL A 57 4.24 10.99 -12.77
C VAL A 57 4.62 9.69 -12.11
N LEU A 58 5.81 9.19 -12.42
CA LEU A 58 6.34 7.92 -11.93
C LEU A 58 7.74 8.18 -11.36
N ALA A 59 8.09 7.55 -10.24
CA ALA A 59 9.47 7.52 -9.75
C ALA A 59 10.20 6.29 -10.30
N ALA A 60 11.49 6.42 -10.66
CA ALA A 60 12.28 5.32 -11.19
C ALA A 60 13.80 5.56 -11.01
N PHE A 61 14.54 4.55 -10.57
CA PHE A 61 15.99 4.57 -10.44
C PHE A 61 16.67 4.37 -11.81
N LEU A 62 16.59 5.39 -12.69
CA LEU A 62 17.01 5.32 -14.09
C LEU A 62 18.46 5.75 -14.32
N SER A 63 18.85 6.93 -13.82
CA SER A 63 20.20 7.49 -14.01
C SER A 63 21.20 7.00 -12.98
N ALA A 64 20.72 6.70 -11.78
CA ALA A 64 21.51 6.26 -10.62
C ALA A 64 20.81 5.08 -9.92
N THR A 65 21.51 4.40 -9.03
CA THR A 65 20.98 3.24 -8.26
C THR A 65 20.47 3.61 -6.89
N ASP A 66 20.73 4.84 -6.45
CA ASP A 66 20.46 5.42 -5.13
C ASP A 66 19.50 6.62 -5.21
N LEU A 67 19.43 7.31 -6.35
CA LEU A 67 18.56 8.47 -6.56
C LEU A 67 17.49 8.19 -7.63
N ALA A 68 16.22 8.38 -7.29
CA ALA A 68 15.09 8.18 -8.19
C ALA A 68 14.84 9.43 -9.06
N ASP A 69 14.90 9.27 -10.38
CA ASP A 69 14.44 10.27 -11.32
C ASP A 69 12.90 10.22 -11.39
N LEU A 70 12.23 11.36 -11.67
CA LEU A 70 10.81 11.32 -12.06
C LEU A 70 10.67 11.19 -13.57
N VAL A 71 9.73 10.36 -14.00
CA VAL A 71 9.26 10.28 -15.37
C VAL A 71 7.93 11.01 -15.45
N LEU A 72 7.99 12.24 -15.98
CA LEU A 72 6.84 13.11 -16.17
C LEU A 72 6.28 12.93 -17.58
N ILE A 73 5.10 12.35 -17.67
CA ILE A 73 4.28 12.29 -18.89
C ILE A 73 3.33 13.48 -18.87
N ARG A 74 3.27 14.23 -19.97
CA ARG A 74 2.33 15.34 -20.16
C ARG A 74 1.45 15.09 -21.37
N ILE A 75 0.15 15.28 -21.18
CA ILE A 75 -0.88 15.11 -22.20
C ILE A 75 -1.52 16.47 -22.43
N GLU A 76 -1.22 17.06 -23.58
CA GLU A 76 -1.80 18.32 -24.02
C GLU A 76 -3.30 18.16 -24.31
N LYS A 77 -4.07 19.26 -24.26
CA LYS A 77 -5.50 19.30 -24.65
C LYS A 77 -5.75 18.93 -26.13
N THR A 78 -4.68 18.80 -26.92
CA THR A 78 -4.65 18.33 -28.31
C THR A 78 -4.61 16.80 -28.43
N GLY A 79 -4.43 16.08 -27.32
CA GLY A 79 -4.13 14.65 -27.28
C GLY A 79 -2.65 14.31 -27.49
N ARG A 80 -1.78 15.31 -27.71
CA ARG A 80 -0.34 15.10 -27.85
C ARG A 80 0.27 14.67 -26.52
N ARG A 81 0.98 13.53 -26.54
CA ARG A 81 1.63 12.92 -25.36
C ARG A 81 3.13 13.12 -25.45
N THR A 82 3.76 13.55 -24.35
CA THR A 82 5.23 13.64 -24.24
C THR A 82 5.71 13.04 -22.93
N VAL A 83 6.88 12.41 -22.94
CA VAL A 83 7.60 11.94 -21.75
C VAL A 83 8.85 12.79 -21.54
N SER A 84 9.16 13.15 -20.30
CA SER A 84 10.36 13.90 -19.92
C SER A 84 10.89 13.38 -18.58
N VAL A 85 12.21 13.30 -18.44
CA VAL A 85 12.85 12.94 -17.17
C VAL A 85 13.13 14.19 -16.34
N VAL A 86 12.85 14.12 -15.05
CA VAL A 86 13.19 15.13 -14.04
C VAL A 86 14.22 14.53 -13.08
N PRO A 87 15.53 14.82 -13.26
CA PRO A 87 16.55 14.14 -12.47
C PRO A 87 16.68 14.72 -11.06
N GLN A 88 16.84 13.82 -10.08
CA GLN A 88 17.16 14.15 -8.69
C GLN A 88 18.66 14.43 -8.54
N ARG A 89 19.02 15.38 -7.67
CA ARG A 89 20.39 15.83 -7.40
C ARG A 89 20.49 16.36 -5.97
N ALA A 90 21.06 15.56 -5.06
CA ALA A 90 21.26 15.91 -3.65
C ALA A 90 19.98 16.49 -3.01
N GLY A 91 18.98 15.62 -2.79
CA GLY A 91 17.65 15.95 -2.26
C GLY A 91 16.74 16.78 -3.19
N GLY A 92 17.30 17.52 -4.14
CA GLY A 92 16.54 18.42 -5.02
C GLY A 92 16.20 17.81 -6.38
N TYR A 93 15.06 18.22 -6.96
CA TYR A 93 14.72 17.89 -8.35
C TYR A 93 15.02 19.05 -9.31
N ALA A 94 15.57 18.72 -10.48
CA ALA A 94 15.84 19.70 -11.54
C ALA A 94 14.56 20.12 -12.30
N ALA A 95 14.68 21.04 -13.26
CA ALA A 95 13.61 21.28 -14.23
C ALA A 95 13.46 20.07 -15.20
N PRO A 96 12.25 19.80 -15.74
CA PRO A 96 12.04 18.71 -16.69
C PRO A 96 12.93 18.82 -17.93
N GLY A 97 13.51 17.69 -18.32
CA GLY A 97 14.33 17.57 -19.52
C GLY A 97 13.53 17.74 -20.84
N PRO A 98 14.21 17.68 -22.00
CA PRO A 98 13.53 17.75 -23.29
C PRO A 98 12.53 16.60 -23.44
N GLY A 99 11.30 16.93 -23.80
CA GLY A 99 10.22 15.95 -23.96
C GLY A 99 10.35 15.14 -25.25
N GLN A 100 10.24 13.82 -25.13
CA GLN A 100 10.13 12.88 -26.24
C GLN A 100 8.65 12.60 -26.53
N GLU A 101 8.27 12.50 -27.80
CA GLU A 101 6.87 12.24 -28.17
C GLU A 101 6.51 10.76 -27.96
N LEU A 102 5.35 10.51 -27.36
CA LEU A 102 4.81 9.16 -27.12
C LEU A 102 3.75 8.80 -28.16
N ASP A 103 3.63 7.50 -28.44
CA ASP A 103 2.58 7.02 -29.34
C ASP A 103 1.19 7.18 -28.73
N THR A 104 0.22 7.52 -29.58
CA THR A 104 -1.18 7.73 -29.19
C THR A 104 -1.95 6.42 -28.96
N ASP A 105 -1.40 5.27 -29.37
CA ASP A 105 -1.98 3.93 -29.19
C ASP A 105 -1.53 3.23 -27.90
N LEU A 106 -0.65 3.86 -27.10
CA LEU A 106 -0.36 3.41 -25.73
C LEU A 106 -1.65 3.44 -24.90
N VAL A 107 -1.93 2.31 -24.23
CA VAL A 107 -3.09 2.09 -23.37
C VAL A 107 -2.75 2.25 -21.89
N ALA A 108 -1.51 1.92 -21.52
CA ALA A 108 -0.96 2.04 -20.17
C ALA A 108 0.56 2.26 -20.22
N ILE A 109 1.11 2.69 -19.08
CA ILE A 109 2.53 2.70 -18.80
C ILE A 109 2.78 2.06 -17.43
N ASP A 110 4.00 1.56 -17.20
CA ASP A 110 4.42 0.99 -15.91
C ASP A 110 5.93 1.22 -15.67
N VAL A 111 6.38 1.00 -14.44
CA VAL A 111 7.80 1.04 -14.02
C VAL A 111 8.11 -0.23 -13.25
N GLY A 112 9.22 -0.89 -13.60
CA GLY A 112 9.69 -2.03 -12.85
C GLY A 112 11.13 -2.42 -13.17
N ARG A 113 11.61 -3.47 -12.51
CA ARG A 113 12.97 -4.01 -12.55
C ARG A 113 13.19 -4.87 -13.79
N TYR A 114 13.80 -4.26 -14.79
CA TYR A 114 14.26 -4.91 -16.02
C TYR A 114 15.79 -5.06 -16.01
N GLN A 115 16.31 -6.29 -16.07
CA GLN A 115 17.75 -6.59 -15.98
C GLN A 115 18.41 -6.02 -14.71
N GLY A 116 17.74 -6.13 -13.56
CA GLY A 116 18.27 -5.67 -12.26
C GLY A 116 18.33 -4.14 -12.07
N ARG A 117 17.68 -3.36 -12.94
CA ARG A 117 17.55 -1.91 -12.85
C ARG A 117 16.15 -1.47 -13.22
N ASP A 118 15.75 -0.28 -12.82
CA ASP A 118 14.43 0.21 -13.19
C ASP A 118 14.39 0.59 -14.68
N ALA A 119 13.23 0.33 -15.29
CA ALA A 119 12.92 0.69 -16.66
C ALA A 119 11.44 1.06 -16.81
N ILE A 120 11.16 1.91 -17.79
CA ILE A 120 9.81 2.33 -18.14
C ILE A 120 9.26 1.41 -19.22
N LEU A 121 8.09 0.83 -19.00
CA LEU A 121 7.41 -0.03 -19.95
C LEU A 121 6.14 0.66 -20.48
N GLY A 122 6.03 0.73 -21.81
CA GLY A 122 4.82 1.19 -22.49
C GLY A 122 4.05 0.01 -23.09
N PHE A 123 2.73 0.04 -22.94
CA PHE A 123 1.85 -1.04 -23.39
C PHE A 123 0.89 -0.51 -24.46
N THR A 124 0.79 -1.22 -25.58
CA THR A 124 -0.32 -1.09 -26.53
C THR A 124 -1.28 -2.27 -26.34
N GLN A 125 -2.38 -2.33 -27.10
CA GLN A 125 -3.28 -3.49 -27.09
C GLN A 125 -2.57 -4.83 -27.42
N SER A 126 -1.47 -4.80 -28.18
CA SER A 126 -0.85 -5.98 -28.80
C SER A 126 0.64 -6.18 -28.53
N ALA A 127 1.32 -5.23 -27.89
CA ALA A 127 2.73 -5.40 -27.53
C ALA A 127 3.15 -4.58 -26.29
N ALA A 128 4.10 -5.15 -25.55
CA ALA A 128 4.83 -4.47 -24.47
C ALA A 128 6.20 -4.02 -24.99
N PHE A 129 6.62 -2.82 -24.62
CA PHE A 129 7.88 -2.20 -25.06
C PHE A 129 8.61 -1.55 -23.90
N ARG A 130 9.92 -1.73 -23.82
CA ARG A 130 10.76 -0.84 -23.00
C ARG A 130 10.90 0.49 -23.71
N LEU A 131 10.57 1.56 -23.00
CA LEU A 131 10.71 2.94 -23.42
C LEU A 131 11.96 3.55 -22.77
N ASP A 132 12.84 4.14 -23.58
CA ASP A 132 13.90 5.02 -23.11
C ASP A 132 13.36 6.46 -23.04
N PRO A 133 13.12 7.03 -21.85
CA PRO A 133 12.53 8.37 -21.74
C PRO A 133 13.53 9.50 -22.07
N PHE A 134 14.84 9.22 -22.18
CA PHE A 134 15.84 10.21 -22.58
C PHE A 134 15.93 10.34 -24.10
N THR A 135 15.80 9.23 -24.84
CA THR A 135 15.96 9.19 -26.31
C THR A 135 14.68 8.97 -27.10
N GLY A 136 13.57 8.60 -26.45
CA GLY A 136 12.32 8.20 -27.10
C GLY A 136 12.39 6.82 -27.77
N LYS A 137 13.51 6.09 -27.62
CA LYS A 137 13.70 4.79 -28.26
C LYS A 137 12.82 3.74 -27.60
N LYS A 138 11.94 3.14 -28.40
CA LYS A 138 11.14 1.96 -28.03
C LYS A 138 11.86 0.67 -28.41
N THR A 139 11.86 -0.32 -27.53
CA THR A 139 12.39 -1.67 -27.76
C THR A 139 11.29 -2.67 -27.43
N LYS A 140 10.80 -3.43 -28.41
CA LYS A 140 9.74 -4.43 -28.17
C LYS A 140 10.26 -5.53 -27.26
N LEU A 141 9.47 -5.89 -26.26
CA LEU A 141 9.75 -6.95 -25.28
C LEU A 141 8.96 -8.21 -25.62
N ALA A 142 7.64 -8.07 -25.79
CA ALA A 142 6.73 -9.19 -26.06
C ALA A 142 5.57 -8.78 -26.97
N ASP A 143 4.98 -9.76 -27.66
CA ASP A 143 3.62 -9.69 -28.19
C ASP A 143 2.66 -10.04 -27.06
N ILE A 144 1.64 -9.20 -26.82
CA ILE A 144 0.69 -9.37 -25.71
C ILE A 144 -0.76 -9.36 -26.21
N SER A 145 -1.71 -9.75 -25.37
CA SER A 145 -3.14 -9.61 -25.66
C SER A 145 -3.90 -9.17 -24.41
N THR A 146 -4.08 -7.85 -24.25
CA THR A 146 -4.74 -7.28 -23.07
C THR A 146 -6.23 -6.98 -23.27
N LEU A 147 -7.01 -7.02 -22.18
CA LEU A 147 -8.39 -6.53 -22.12
C LEU A 147 -8.49 -4.99 -22.25
N TYR A 148 -7.38 -4.26 -22.07
CA TYR A 148 -7.30 -2.82 -22.33
C TYR A 148 -7.27 -2.52 -23.84
N GLY A 149 -8.40 -2.78 -24.50
CA GLY A 149 -8.51 -2.83 -25.96
C GLY A 149 -8.49 -1.50 -26.70
N SER A 150 -8.25 -0.37 -26.03
CA SER A 150 -8.17 0.96 -26.65
C SER A 150 -7.43 1.94 -25.74
N ALA A 151 -6.71 2.90 -26.34
CA ALA A 151 -6.07 3.98 -25.60
C ALA A 151 -7.12 4.89 -24.95
N ILE A 152 -6.93 5.22 -23.68
CA ILE A 152 -7.83 6.15 -22.97
C ILE A 152 -7.65 7.56 -23.56
N LYS A 153 -8.77 8.20 -23.93
CA LYS A 153 -8.77 9.55 -24.46
C LYS A 153 -8.26 10.53 -23.40
N ASP A 154 -7.34 11.40 -23.81
CA ASP A 154 -6.73 12.46 -22.98
C ASP A 154 -6.02 11.97 -21.68
N SER A 155 -5.74 10.66 -21.58
CA SER A 155 -5.07 10.02 -20.44
C SER A 155 -4.02 8.99 -20.88
N LEU A 156 -3.13 8.60 -19.97
CA LEU A 156 -2.23 7.45 -20.07
C LEU A 156 -1.98 6.93 -18.65
N PRO A 157 -2.80 5.99 -18.15
CA PRO A 157 -2.73 5.54 -16.77
C PRO A 157 -1.45 4.76 -16.48
N HIS A 158 -1.01 4.83 -15.22
CA HIS A 158 -0.17 3.79 -14.63
C HIS A 158 -1.06 2.58 -14.35
N ILE A 159 -0.68 1.40 -14.84
CA ILE A 159 -1.34 0.13 -14.50
C ILE A 159 -0.24 -0.88 -14.21
N ASP A 160 -0.29 -1.54 -13.05
CA ASP A 160 0.56 -2.68 -12.71
C ASP A 160 0.35 -3.83 -13.70
N LEU A 161 1.30 -3.95 -14.61
CA LEU A 161 1.43 -4.96 -15.66
C LEU A 161 2.83 -5.59 -15.67
N PHE A 162 3.72 -5.12 -14.78
CA PHE A 162 5.10 -5.52 -14.67
C PHE A 162 5.50 -5.63 -13.19
N THR A 163 5.33 -6.83 -12.63
CA THR A 163 5.54 -7.14 -11.20
C THR A 163 6.26 -8.48 -11.05
N ASP A 164 7.21 -8.57 -10.13
CA ASP A 164 7.86 -9.82 -9.73
C ASP A 164 6.86 -10.74 -9.02
N ILE A 165 6.36 -11.73 -9.77
CA ILE A 165 5.46 -12.77 -9.26
C ILE A 165 6.21 -14.04 -8.83
N ASN A 166 7.52 -14.14 -9.12
CA ASN A 166 8.29 -15.38 -8.98
C ASN A 166 9.40 -15.31 -7.90
N SER A 167 9.69 -14.11 -7.40
CA SER A 167 10.68 -13.75 -6.39
C SER A 167 12.16 -13.93 -6.82
N ASP A 168 12.47 -13.74 -8.10
CA ASP A 168 13.86 -13.64 -8.59
C ASP A 168 14.45 -12.22 -8.57
N GLY A 169 13.66 -11.21 -8.18
CA GLY A 169 14.06 -9.81 -8.10
C GLY A 169 14.00 -9.06 -9.44
N MET A 170 13.37 -9.65 -10.46
CA MET A 170 13.05 -9.02 -11.73
C MET A 170 11.53 -9.10 -11.96
N ASP A 171 10.96 -8.03 -12.51
CA ASP A 171 9.51 -8.00 -12.73
C ASP A 171 9.10 -8.82 -13.97
N ASP A 172 7.93 -9.44 -13.92
CA ASP A 172 7.35 -10.26 -14.99
C ASP A 172 6.19 -9.53 -15.67
N LEU A 173 5.95 -9.80 -16.95
CA LEU A 173 4.79 -9.23 -17.66
C LEU A 173 3.52 -10.00 -17.26
N VAL A 174 2.65 -9.37 -16.47
CA VAL A 174 1.40 -9.94 -15.96
C VAL A 174 0.21 -9.30 -16.70
N ILE A 175 -0.10 -9.79 -17.90
CA ILE A 175 -1.05 -9.11 -18.80
C ILE A 175 -2.47 -9.67 -18.64
N PRO A 176 -3.46 -8.89 -18.14
CA PRO A 176 -4.84 -9.35 -18.05
C PRO A 176 -5.52 -9.34 -19.42
N GLY A 177 -6.14 -10.46 -19.79
CA GLY A 177 -6.91 -10.66 -21.02
C GLY A 177 -8.22 -11.42 -20.77
N PHE A 178 -8.98 -11.70 -21.83
CA PHE A 178 -10.34 -12.28 -21.71
C PHE A 178 -10.39 -13.73 -21.22
N ASP A 179 -9.31 -14.50 -21.36
CA ASP A 179 -9.21 -15.87 -20.82
C ASP A 179 -8.55 -15.92 -19.43
N GLY A 180 -8.00 -14.80 -18.94
CA GLY A 180 -7.20 -14.70 -17.72
C GLY A 180 -5.88 -13.96 -17.93
N PHE A 181 -4.85 -14.33 -17.18
CA PHE A 181 -3.56 -13.64 -17.21
C PHE A 181 -2.60 -14.32 -18.17
N GLN A 182 -2.09 -13.56 -19.13
CA GLN A 182 -0.96 -13.95 -19.95
C GLN A 182 0.33 -13.51 -19.25
N ILE A 183 1.11 -14.49 -18.80
CA ILE A 183 2.37 -14.28 -18.09
C ILE A 183 3.53 -14.46 -19.05
N HIS A 184 4.45 -13.49 -19.08
CA HIS A 184 5.78 -13.67 -19.67
C HIS A 184 6.83 -13.43 -18.60
N THR A 185 7.53 -14.50 -18.20
CA THR A 185 8.57 -14.44 -17.17
C THR A 185 9.85 -13.83 -17.73
N GLN A 186 10.44 -12.85 -17.03
CA GLN A 186 11.70 -12.25 -17.40
C GLN A 186 12.85 -13.24 -17.18
N ARG A 187 13.93 -13.10 -17.94
CA ARG A 187 15.19 -13.81 -17.71
C ARG A 187 16.30 -12.83 -17.41
N ALA A 188 17.36 -13.32 -16.77
CA ALA A 188 18.56 -12.54 -16.46
C ALA A 188 19.24 -11.87 -17.68
N ASP A 189 18.97 -12.34 -18.91
CA ASP A 189 19.44 -11.69 -20.16
C ASP A 189 18.49 -10.59 -20.69
N GLY A 190 17.38 -10.31 -20.00
CA GLY A 190 16.32 -9.38 -20.39
C GLY A 190 15.40 -9.88 -21.50
N SER A 191 15.51 -11.15 -21.90
CA SER A 191 14.50 -11.82 -22.73
C SER A 191 13.30 -12.25 -21.89
N PHE A 192 12.13 -12.34 -22.50
CA PHE A 192 10.93 -12.86 -21.87
C PHE A 192 10.65 -14.30 -22.27
N SER A 193 9.91 -15.04 -21.44
CA SER A 193 9.45 -16.39 -21.76
C SER A 193 8.52 -16.40 -22.98
N ALA A 194 8.28 -17.58 -23.54
CA ALA A 194 7.04 -17.75 -24.30
C ALA A 194 5.86 -17.57 -23.32
N PRO A 195 4.76 -16.92 -23.73
CA PRO A 195 3.64 -16.68 -22.84
C PRO A 195 3.02 -17.98 -22.36
N ILE A 196 2.74 -18.04 -21.06
CA ILE A 196 1.80 -19.00 -20.47
C ILE A 196 0.51 -18.27 -20.10
N ASN A 197 -0.63 -18.97 -20.13
CA ASN A 197 -1.92 -18.38 -19.78
C ASN A 197 -2.47 -19.03 -18.50
N LEU A 198 -2.59 -18.24 -17.44
CA LEU A 198 -3.26 -18.63 -16.20
C LEU A 198 -4.76 -18.35 -16.37
N ARG A 199 -5.55 -19.41 -16.52
CA ARG A 199 -6.96 -19.29 -16.90
C ARG A 199 -7.81 -18.78 -15.73
N ALA A 200 -8.10 -17.49 -15.75
CA ALA A 200 -8.86 -16.77 -14.74
C ALA A 200 -9.68 -15.63 -15.38
N PRO A 201 -10.78 -15.95 -16.12
CA PRO A 201 -11.53 -14.96 -16.89
C PRO A 201 -11.98 -13.75 -16.04
N PRO A 202 -11.96 -12.54 -16.62
CA PRO A 202 -12.31 -11.32 -15.91
C PRO A 202 -13.75 -11.35 -15.38
N ILE A 203 -14.01 -10.54 -14.38
CA ILE A 203 -15.36 -10.21 -13.94
C ILE A 203 -16.03 -9.42 -15.06
N VAL A 204 -17.30 -9.73 -15.32
CA VAL A 204 -18.11 -9.06 -16.36
C VAL A 204 -19.38 -8.53 -15.72
N GLU A 205 -19.54 -7.22 -15.77
CA GLU A 205 -20.66 -6.52 -15.16
C GLU A 205 -21.28 -5.52 -16.13
N LEU A 206 -22.47 -5.03 -15.80
CA LEU A 206 -23.12 -3.96 -16.55
C LEU A 206 -22.84 -2.62 -15.89
N SER A 207 -22.48 -1.63 -16.70
CA SER A 207 -22.45 -0.24 -16.28
C SER A 207 -23.88 0.31 -16.09
N PHE A 208 -24.01 1.49 -15.47
CA PHE A 208 -25.29 2.18 -15.26
C PHE A 208 -26.17 2.36 -16.52
N ASN A 209 -25.58 2.31 -17.72
CA ASN A 209 -26.30 2.42 -19.00
C ASN A 209 -26.32 1.08 -19.79
N ASP A 210 -26.29 -0.06 -19.10
CA ASP A 210 -26.35 -1.42 -19.65
C ASP A 210 -25.22 -1.81 -20.62
N TYR A 211 -24.11 -1.07 -20.66
CA TYR A 211 -22.90 -1.50 -21.41
C TYR A 211 -22.06 -2.46 -20.56
N PRO A 212 -21.60 -3.60 -21.11
CA PRO A 212 -20.71 -4.51 -20.41
C PRO A 212 -19.34 -3.86 -20.20
N TRP A 213 -18.80 -4.00 -19.00
CA TRP A 213 -17.42 -3.66 -18.66
C TRP A 213 -16.73 -4.87 -18.04
N TYR A 214 -15.39 -4.85 -18.05
CA TYR A 214 -14.55 -5.99 -17.70
C TYR A 214 -13.51 -5.56 -16.68
N GLN A 215 -13.35 -6.36 -15.62
CA GLN A 215 -12.33 -6.14 -14.60
C GLN A 215 -11.45 -7.39 -14.47
N PRO A 216 -10.10 -7.28 -14.47
CA PRO A 216 -9.26 -8.40 -14.08
C PRO A 216 -9.56 -8.83 -12.64
N ARG A 217 -9.51 -10.14 -12.37
CA ARG A 217 -9.69 -10.65 -11.00
C ARG A 217 -8.52 -10.22 -10.11
N GLN A 218 -8.76 -10.11 -8.80
CA GLN A 218 -7.67 -9.93 -7.86
C GLN A 218 -6.70 -11.13 -7.93
N LYS A 219 -5.41 -10.84 -8.10
CA LYS A 219 -4.31 -11.79 -7.98
C LYS A 219 -3.78 -11.77 -6.54
N TYR A 220 -3.46 -12.93 -6.01
CA TYR A 220 -2.75 -13.13 -4.74
C TYR A 220 -1.46 -13.90 -5.04
N ILE A 221 -0.37 -13.57 -4.35
CA ILE A 221 0.97 -14.10 -4.63
C ILE A 221 1.59 -14.48 -3.29
N ASP A 222 1.66 -15.78 -2.99
CA ASP A 222 2.23 -16.33 -1.75
C ASP A 222 2.46 -17.85 -1.88
N ASP A 223 3.17 -18.49 -0.94
CA ASP A 223 3.45 -19.93 -0.93
C ASP A 223 2.23 -20.78 -0.53
N MET A 224 1.39 -21.08 -1.52
CA MET A 224 0.15 -21.84 -1.36
C MET A 224 0.36 -23.37 -1.46
N THR A 225 1.54 -23.82 -1.87
CA THR A 225 1.90 -25.25 -1.99
C THR A 225 2.85 -25.75 -0.91
N LEU A 226 3.37 -24.84 -0.06
CA LEU A 226 4.31 -25.08 1.03
C LEU A 226 5.66 -25.65 0.52
N ASP A 227 6.13 -25.12 -0.61
CA ASP A 227 7.40 -25.51 -1.24
C ASP A 227 8.51 -24.43 -1.20
N GLY A 228 8.20 -23.26 -0.61
CA GLY A 228 9.08 -22.12 -0.46
C GLY A 228 9.10 -21.17 -1.67
N ARG A 229 8.08 -21.22 -2.53
CA ARG A 229 7.96 -20.39 -3.73
C ARG A 229 6.62 -19.66 -3.79
N ASN A 230 6.63 -18.47 -4.35
CA ASN A 230 5.41 -17.71 -4.59
C ASN A 230 4.56 -18.35 -5.69
N ASP A 231 3.34 -18.76 -5.35
CA ASP A 231 2.32 -19.25 -6.27
C ASP A 231 1.33 -18.13 -6.63
N VAL A 232 0.82 -18.12 -7.87
CA VAL A 232 -0.24 -17.17 -8.26
C VAL A 232 -1.61 -17.77 -7.96
N SER A 233 -2.41 -17.08 -7.16
CA SER A 233 -3.76 -17.52 -6.78
C SER A 233 -4.85 -16.54 -7.19
N VAL A 234 -6.00 -17.07 -7.63
CA VAL A 234 -7.19 -16.28 -7.98
C VAL A 234 -8.45 -16.95 -7.44
N LEU A 235 -9.36 -16.18 -6.85
CA LEU A 235 -10.67 -16.68 -6.40
C LEU A 235 -11.66 -16.78 -7.58
N ILE A 236 -12.18 -18.00 -7.81
CA ILE A 236 -13.15 -18.32 -8.87
C ILE A 236 -14.16 -19.32 -8.33
N ASP A 237 -15.46 -19.07 -8.48
CA ASP A 237 -16.56 -19.95 -8.05
C ASP A 237 -16.44 -20.41 -6.57
N ASN A 238 -16.04 -19.49 -5.68
CA ASN A 238 -15.72 -19.75 -4.27
C ASN A 238 -14.63 -20.83 -4.04
N GLN A 239 -13.67 -20.96 -4.97
CA GLN A 239 -12.47 -21.78 -4.80
C GLN A 239 -11.23 -20.95 -5.16
N LEU A 240 -10.14 -21.14 -4.41
CA LEU A 240 -8.85 -20.59 -4.82
C LEU A 240 -8.27 -21.49 -5.91
N HIS A 241 -8.09 -20.92 -7.11
CA HIS A 241 -7.33 -21.52 -8.19
C HIS A 241 -5.87 -21.09 -8.02
N VAL A 242 -5.08 -21.97 -7.41
CA VAL A 242 -3.63 -21.82 -7.20
C VAL A 242 -2.91 -22.33 -8.44
N PHE A 243 -2.05 -21.53 -9.05
CA PHE A 243 -1.18 -21.90 -10.17
C PHE A 243 0.25 -22.02 -9.65
N PRO A 244 0.74 -23.24 -9.33
CA PRO A 244 2.02 -23.36 -8.65
C PRO A 244 3.21 -22.89 -9.46
N GLN A 245 4.18 -22.26 -8.81
CA GLN A 245 5.51 -22.06 -9.38
C GLN A 245 6.23 -23.41 -9.56
N VAL A 246 7.19 -23.46 -10.46
CA VAL A 246 8.13 -24.57 -10.61
C VAL A 246 9.57 -24.06 -10.62
N ASP A 247 10.54 -24.97 -10.45
CA ASP A 247 11.98 -24.68 -10.22
C ASP A 247 12.68 -23.66 -11.15
N ASN A 248 12.08 -23.30 -12.28
CA ASN A 248 12.62 -22.35 -13.26
C ASN A 248 11.89 -20.99 -13.30
N GLY A 249 11.09 -20.66 -12.28
CA GLY A 249 10.34 -19.40 -12.18
C GLY A 249 9.07 -19.32 -13.06
N LEU A 250 8.74 -20.39 -13.80
CA LEU A 250 7.48 -20.49 -14.54
C LEU A 250 6.38 -21.07 -13.65
N PHE A 251 5.14 -21.00 -14.13
CA PHE A 251 3.95 -21.48 -13.42
C PHE A 251 3.23 -22.61 -14.16
N LEU A 252 2.60 -23.52 -13.42
CA LEU A 252 1.72 -24.54 -13.98
C LEU A 252 0.40 -23.91 -14.44
N THR A 253 0.03 -24.10 -15.72
CA THR A 253 -1.23 -23.53 -16.28
C THR A 253 -2.50 -24.29 -15.88
N VAL A 254 -2.37 -25.40 -15.14
CA VAL A 254 -3.50 -26.18 -14.61
C VAL A 254 -3.50 -25.97 -13.11
N PRO A 255 -4.49 -25.26 -12.54
CA PRO A 255 -4.45 -24.89 -11.14
C PRO A 255 -4.80 -26.06 -10.21
N ILE A 256 -4.18 -26.07 -9.05
CA ILE A 256 -4.68 -26.77 -7.86
C ILE A 256 -5.87 -25.98 -7.33
N ARG A 257 -6.92 -26.68 -6.86
CA ARG A 257 -8.07 -26.04 -6.24
C ARG A 257 -8.01 -26.19 -4.74
N VAL A 258 -8.02 -25.07 -4.02
CA VAL A 258 -8.09 -25.03 -2.56
C VAL A 258 -9.49 -24.56 -2.15
N ASP A 259 -10.13 -25.35 -1.28
CA ASP A 259 -11.36 -24.96 -0.57
C ASP A 259 -10.96 -24.04 0.58
N THR A 260 -11.36 -22.78 0.53
CA THR A 260 -11.20 -21.84 1.66
C THR A 260 -12.02 -22.28 2.87
N GLY A 261 -13.04 -23.13 2.65
CA GLY A 261 -13.96 -23.59 3.66
C GLY A 261 -14.98 -22.57 4.13
N ILE A 262 -15.01 -21.40 3.47
CA ILE A 262 -15.83 -20.24 3.78
C ILE A 262 -16.64 -19.90 2.53
N ASP A 263 -17.86 -19.41 2.72
CA ASP A 263 -18.75 -19.00 1.64
C ASP A 263 -18.43 -17.54 1.27
N LEU A 264 -17.53 -17.36 0.30
CA LEU A 264 -17.08 -16.06 -0.22
C LEU A 264 -17.86 -15.71 -1.49
N ASP A 265 -18.45 -14.52 -1.52
CA ASP A 265 -19.16 -14.00 -2.68
C ASP A 265 -18.19 -13.38 -3.70
N PHE A 266 -17.10 -12.73 -3.23
CA PHE A 266 -16.25 -11.85 -4.03
C PHE A 266 -14.74 -12.01 -3.75
N GLY A 267 -13.91 -11.77 -4.77
CA GLY A 267 -12.45 -11.74 -4.71
C GLY A 267 -11.90 -10.31 -4.83
N GLY A 268 -11.70 -9.66 -3.69
CA GLY A 268 -11.21 -8.29 -3.57
C GLY A 268 -12.28 -7.29 -3.12
N MET A 269 -11.83 -6.11 -2.69
CA MET A 269 -12.74 -5.03 -2.26
C MET A 269 -13.56 -4.46 -3.41
N GLU A 270 -13.00 -4.42 -4.62
CA GLU A 270 -13.64 -3.74 -5.75
C GLU A 270 -14.87 -4.49 -6.28
N GLU A 271 -14.80 -5.82 -6.43
CA GLU A 271 -15.95 -6.65 -6.83
C GLU A 271 -17.11 -6.52 -5.81
N LEU A 272 -16.78 -6.41 -4.50
CA LEU A 272 -17.75 -6.08 -3.44
C LEU A 272 -18.28 -4.64 -3.58
N SER A 273 -17.42 -3.67 -3.85
CA SER A 273 -17.75 -2.23 -3.91
C SER A 273 -18.77 -1.93 -5.02
N VAL A 274 -18.60 -2.56 -6.19
CA VAL A 274 -19.53 -2.39 -7.31
C VAL A 274 -20.81 -3.19 -7.07
N SER A 275 -20.71 -4.47 -6.67
CA SER A 275 -21.88 -5.31 -6.37
C SER A 275 -22.82 -4.66 -5.35
N MET A 276 -22.29 -4.04 -4.29
CA MET A 276 -23.07 -3.38 -3.24
C MET A 276 -23.95 -2.21 -3.71
N ARG A 277 -23.78 -1.70 -4.94
CA ARG A 277 -24.60 -0.62 -5.51
C ARG A 277 -26.03 -1.07 -5.79
N ASP A 278 -26.20 -2.30 -6.29
CA ASP A 278 -27.49 -2.82 -6.78
C ASP A 278 -28.16 -3.84 -5.84
N MET A 279 -27.47 -4.25 -4.76
CA MET A 279 -28.00 -5.20 -3.79
C MET A 279 -29.18 -4.64 -2.97
N ASP A 280 -30.18 -5.49 -2.72
CA ASP A 280 -31.18 -5.21 -1.68
C ASP A 280 -30.48 -5.12 -0.31
N GLN A 281 -30.60 -3.96 0.31
CA GLN A 281 -29.98 -3.66 1.60
C GLN A 281 -30.88 -4.06 2.79
N SER A 282 -32.08 -4.62 2.56
CA SER A 282 -33.09 -4.91 3.60
C SER A 282 -32.68 -6.00 4.61
N ASP A 283 -32.15 -7.13 4.15
CA ASP A 283 -31.43 -8.12 4.94
C ASP A 283 -30.45 -8.90 4.03
N SER A 284 -29.19 -8.47 3.98
CA SER A 284 -28.16 -9.08 3.14
C SER A 284 -26.85 -9.28 3.90
N LEU A 285 -26.10 -10.30 3.48
CA LEU A 285 -24.75 -10.62 3.93
C LEU A 285 -23.89 -10.82 2.70
N SER A 286 -22.72 -10.19 2.68
CA SER A 286 -21.71 -10.32 1.64
C SER A 286 -20.35 -10.56 2.26
N ARG A 287 -19.57 -11.47 1.70
CA ARG A 287 -18.18 -11.73 2.09
C ARG A 287 -17.23 -11.57 0.91
N ALA A 288 -16.13 -10.86 1.14
CA ALA A 288 -15.06 -10.75 0.16
C ALA A 288 -13.70 -11.11 0.78
N LEU A 289 -12.89 -11.84 0.01
CA LEU A 289 -11.48 -12.04 0.32
C LEU A 289 -10.71 -10.75 0.03
N ILE A 290 -10.01 -10.18 1.03
CA ILE A 290 -9.30 -8.90 0.87
C ILE A 290 -7.78 -9.01 1.01
N LYS A 291 -7.26 -9.94 1.81
CA LYS A 291 -5.84 -10.34 1.80
C LYS A 291 -5.71 -11.85 1.90
N LEU A 292 -4.71 -12.38 1.19
CA LEU A 292 -4.26 -13.77 1.21
C LEU A 292 -2.73 -13.72 1.14
N GLN A 293 -2.10 -13.75 2.32
CA GLN A 293 -0.65 -13.63 2.55
C GLN A 293 -0.38 -14.11 3.98
N ASP A 294 0.86 -14.45 4.36
CA ASP A 294 1.23 -14.50 5.78
C ASP A 294 0.90 -13.13 6.44
N LEU A 295 0.08 -13.17 7.50
CA LEU A 295 -0.34 -11.99 8.27
C LEU A 295 0.21 -11.99 9.69
N ASP A 296 0.73 -13.11 10.21
CA ASP A 296 1.22 -13.20 11.59
C ASP A 296 2.66 -13.68 11.78
N GLY A 297 3.37 -13.87 10.67
CA GLY A 297 4.77 -14.25 10.67
C GLY A 297 5.02 -15.69 11.07
N ASP A 298 4.01 -16.57 11.07
CA ASP A 298 4.20 -18.01 11.31
C ASP A 298 4.70 -18.79 10.08
N GLY A 299 4.76 -18.13 8.91
CA GLY A 299 5.25 -18.68 7.65
C GLY A 299 4.20 -19.43 6.83
N LEU A 300 2.91 -19.35 7.21
CA LEU A 300 1.80 -19.87 6.45
C LEU A 300 0.90 -18.73 5.95
N THR A 301 0.38 -18.86 4.73
CA THR A 301 -0.60 -17.91 4.20
C THR A 301 -1.87 -17.85 5.06
N ASP A 302 -2.17 -16.68 5.60
CA ASP A 302 -3.41 -16.35 6.30
C ASP A 302 -4.46 -15.75 5.34
N MET A 303 -5.71 -15.71 5.79
CA MET A 303 -6.82 -15.17 5.00
C MET A 303 -7.61 -14.11 5.77
N LEU A 304 -7.64 -12.88 5.24
CA LEU A 304 -8.46 -11.78 5.77
C LEU A 304 -9.72 -11.59 4.91
N VAL A 305 -10.88 -11.72 5.55
CA VAL A 305 -12.20 -11.61 4.92
C VAL A 305 -12.95 -10.41 5.49
N ILE A 306 -13.47 -9.54 4.62
CA ILE A 306 -14.50 -8.57 5.00
C ILE A 306 -15.87 -9.25 4.91
N SER A 307 -16.69 -9.10 5.95
CA SER A 307 -18.08 -9.54 5.99
C SER A 307 -18.98 -8.32 6.25
N VAL A 308 -19.79 -7.94 5.27
CA VAL A 308 -20.72 -6.80 5.34
C VAL A 308 -22.14 -7.33 5.51
N LYS A 309 -22.78 -6.98 6.63
CA LYS A 309 -24.17 -7.33 6.91
C LYS A 309 -25.04 -6.08 6.89
N SER A 310 -26.00 -6.02 5.97
CA SER A 310 -26.91 -4.89 5.82
C SER A 310 -28.32 -5.22 6.32
N LYS A 311 -28.90 -4.32 7.12
CA LYS A 311 -30.30 -4.33 7.58
C LYS A 311 -30.99 -2.97 7.37
N GLY A 312 -30.70 -2.38 6.22
CA GLY A 312 -31.07 -1.03 5.77
C GLY A 312 -29.87 -0.08 5.68
N VAL A 313 -30.03 1.02 4.93
CA VAL A 313 -28.97 1.98 4.59
C VAL A 313 -28.18 2.55 5.79
N PHE A 314 -28.82 2.67 6.97
CA PHE A 314 -28.21 3.15 8.22
C PHE A 314 -27.89 2.04 9.23
N ARG A 315 -28.01 0.77 8.82
CA ARG A 315 -27.82 -0.42 9.67
C ARG A 315 -26.95 -1.42 8.94
N LYS A 316 -25.75 -0.99 8.59
CA LYS A 316 -24.67 -1.85 8.12
C LYS A 316 -23.76 -2.18 9.31
N GLN A 317 -23.37 -3.44 9.41
CA GLN A 317 -22.33 -3.93 10.30
C GLN A 317 -21.28 -4.58 9.43
N THR A 318 -20.07 -4.03 9.46
CA THR A 318 -18.91 -4.61 8.79
C THR A 318 -18.03 -5.28 9.85
N SER A 319 -17.52 -6.46 9.52
CA SER A 319 -16.56 -7.17 10.36
C SER A 319 -15.40 -7.70 9.52
N TYR A 320 -14.18 -7.53 10.02
CA TYR A 320 -13.00 -8.18 9.46
C TYR A 320 -12.71 -9.47 10.22
N GLN A 321 -12.48 -10.53 9.47
CA GLN A 321 -12.35 -11.89 9.99
C GLN A 321 -11.03 -12.46 9.50
N LEU A 322 -10.12 -12.69 10.46
CA LEU A 322 -8.85 -13.37 10.22
C LEU A 322 -9.07 -14.87 10.37
N TYR A 323 -8.83 -15.62 9.29
CA TYR A 323 -8.80 -17.08 9.27
C TYR A 323 -7.36 -17.52 9.10
N ARG A 324 -6.90 -18.41 9.98
CA ARG A 324 -5.49 -18.77 10.08
C ARG A 324 -5.10 -19.85 9.07
N GLY A 325 -3.95 -19.71 8.43
CA GLY A 325 -3.29 -20.76 7.66
C GLY A 325 -2.85 -21.92 8.55
N ILE A 326 -3.14 -23.16 8.14
CA ILE A 326 -2.78 -24.37 8.89
C ILE A 326 -2.26 -25.45 7.94
N GLU A 327 -1.16 -26.11 8.32
CA GLU A 327 -0.70 -27.30 7.58
C GLU A 327 -1.52 -28.54 7.97
N VAL A 328 -2.18 -29.15 6.98
CA VAL A 328 -2.96 -30.38 7.14
C VAL A 328 -2.50 -31.43 6.12
N ASN A 329 -1.70 -32.39 6.57
CA ASN A 329 -1.09 -33.45 5.74
C ASN A 329 -0.18 -32.93 4.61
N GLY A 330 0.68 -31.93 4.87
CA GLY A 330 1.56 -31.34 3.86
C GLY A 330 0.83 -30.50 2.83
N LYS A 331 -0.22 -29.78 3.26
CA LYS A 331 -1.01 -28.85 2.45
C LYS A 331 -1.49 -27.69 3.31
N LEU A 332 -1.57 -26.51 2.71
CA LEU A 332 -2.26 -25.37 3.30
C LEU A 332 -3.78 -25.63 3.31
N GLU A 333 -4.38 -25.51 4.49
CA GLU A 333 -5.81 -25.33 4.72
C GLU A 333 -6.02 -24.08 5.59
N PHE A 334 -7.26 -23.63 5.78
CA PHE A 334 -7.60 -22.50 6.64
C PHE A 334 -8.48 -22.93 7.81
N THR A 335 -8.43 -22.21 8.93
CA THR A 335 -9.39 -22.43 10.03
C THR A 335 -10.82 -22.21 9.55
N ARG A 336 -11.76 -23.06 9.96
CA ARG A 336 -13.18 -22.97 9.55
C ARG A 336 -13.97 -21.86 10.26
N GLU A 337 -13.46 -21.43 11.41
CA GLU A 337 -13.95 -20.27 12.17
C GLU A 337 -12.80 -19.24 12.23
N PRO A 338 -13.09 -17.93 12.29
CA PRO A 338 -12.05 -16.92 12.35
C PRO A 338 -11.35 -16.93 13.72
N VAL A 339 -10.03 -16.85 13.74
CA VAL A 339 -9.23 -16.71 14.97
C VAL A 339 -9.37 -15.33 15.60
N THR A 340 -9.66 -14.30 14.78
CA THR A 340 -10.01 -12.95 15.24
C THR A 340 -11.18 -12.40 14.43
N THR A 341 -12.12 -11.72 15.09
CA THR A 341 -13.15 -10.90 14.43
C THR A 341 -13.09 -9.48 14.98
N ILE A 342 -12.77 -8.51 14.12
CA ILE A 342 -12.88 -7.08 14.40
C ILE A 342 -14.29 -6.64 13.98
N GLU A 343 -15.17 -6.37 14.94
CA GLU A 343 -16.47 -5.73 14.66
C GLU A 343 -16.33 -4.20 14.61
N SER A 344 -16.87 -3.60 13.55
CA SER A 344 -16.92 -2.14 13.42
C SER A 344 -18.34 -1.59 13.36
N LYS A 345 -18.46 -0.29 13.66
CA LYS A 345 -19.70 0.48 13.62
C LYS A 345 -19.55 1.62 12.64
N GLY A 346 -20.59 1.85 11.84
CA GLY A 346 -20.57 2.86 10.79
C GLY A 346 -20.21 2.28 9.43
N TYR A 347 -19.87 3.16 8.50
CA TYR A 347 -19.43 2.81 7.16
C TYR A 347 -17.90 2.81 7.11
N GLN A 348 -17.32 1.82 6.44
CA GLN A 348 -15.88 1.66 6.28
C GLN A 348 -15.58 1.62 4.79
N PHE A 349 -14.48 2.24 4.39
CA PHE A 349 -14.17 2.46 2.97
C PHE A 349 -12.70 2.23 2.62
N GLU A 350 -11.82 2.14 3.62
CA GLU A 350 -10.37 2.02 3.44
C GLU A 350 -9.78 1.18 4.57
N ILE A 351 -8.86 0.30 4.19
CA ILE A 351 -8.21 -0.68 5.05
C ILE A 351 -6.79 -0.84 4.51
N GLU A 352 -5.81 -0.63 5.37
CA GLU A 352 -4.41 -0.88 5.06
C GLU A 352 -3.87 -1.92 6.03
N GLY A 353 -3.07 -2.86 5.50
CA GLY A 353 -2.39 -3.88 6.29
C GLY A 353 -0.89 -3.73 6.06
N LEU A 354 -0.19 -3.33 7.11
CA LEU A 354 1.17 -2.76 7.17
C LEU A 354 1.83 -3.24 8.49
N ASP A 355 3.15 -3.17 8.66
CA ASP A 355 3.83 -3.63 9.89
C ASP A 355 4.39 -2.44 10.67
N PHE A 356 3.50 -1.73 11.37
CA PHE A 356 3.81 -0.43 11.97
C PHE A 356 4.94 -0.46 13.00
N ASN A 357 5.20 -1.63 13.59
CA ASN A 357 6.21 -1.82 14.62
C ASN A 357 7.31 -2.81 14.24
N ASN A 358 7.40 -3.19 12.96
CA ASN A 358 8.43 -4.02 12.36
C ASN A 358 8.69 -5.31 13.16
N ASP A 359 7.61 -6.02 13.53
CA ASP A 359 7.69 -7.32 14.22
C ASP A 359 7.33 -8.54 13.37
N ASN A 360 7.16 -8.32 12.06
CA ASN A 360 6.78 -9.29 11.03
C ASN A 360 5.36 -9.86 11.22
N GLN A 361 4.49 -9.13 11.92
CA GLN A 361 3.04 -9.32 11.88
C GLN A 361 2.41 -8.14 11.13
N THR A 362 1.31 -8.39 10.42
CA THR A 362 0.53 -7.31 9.78
C THR A 362 -0.37 -6.63 10.82
N ASP A 363 -0.14 -5.36 11.09
CA ASP A 363 -1.08 -4.46 11.74
C ASP A 363 -2.16 -3.95 10.77
N MET A 364 -3.23 -3.35 11.30
CA MET A 364 -4.31 -2.79 10.48
C MET A 364 -4.63 -1.33 10.82
N LEU A 365 -4.68 -0.49 9.80
CA LEU A 365 -5.40 0.78 9.81
C LEU A 365 -6.78 0.57 9.17
N ILE A 366 -7.82 1.02 9.86
CA ILE A 366 -9.22 0.92 9.44
C ILE A 366 -9.91 2.29 9.55
N SER A 367 -10.21 2.89 8.40
CA SER A 367 -10.93 4.17 8.30
C SER A 367 -12.45 3.95 8.36
N ALA A 368 -13.14 4.69 9.23
CA ALA A 368 -14.59 4.55 9.44
C ALA A 368 -15.32 5.90 9.64
N VAL A 369 -16.59 5.97 9.24
CA VAL A 369 -17.50 7.11 9.49
C VAL A 369 -18.78 6.62 10.16
N ASP A 370 -19.14 7.24 11.29
CA ASP A 370 -20.41 7.01 11.98
C ASP A 370 -21.58 7.67 11.21
N ILE A 371 -22.29 6.87 10.39
CA ILE A 371 -23.43 7.33 9.61
C ILE A 371 -24.74 7.17 10.40
N GLY A 372 -25.24 8.28 10.94
CA GLY A 372 -26.59 8.41 11.46
C GLY A 372 -27.28 9.67 10.94
N LEU A 373 -28.62 9.69 10.89
CA LEU A 373 -29.39 10.82 10.35
C LEU A 373 -28.99 12.18 10.96
N GLY A 374 -28.75 12.24 12.28
CA GLY A 374 -28.28 13.46 12.95
C GLY A 374 -26.86 13.88 12.55
N LYS A 375 -25.96 12.92 12.26
CA LYS A 375 -24.61 13.16 11.74
C LYS A 375 -24.67 13.69 10.31
N VAL A 376 -25.49 13.10 9.45
CA VAL A 376 -25.73 13.57 8.07
C VAL A 376 -26.30 14.99 8.04
N LEU A 377 -27.31 15.29 8.86
CA LEU A 377 -27.86 16.64 8.98
C LEU A 377 -26.84 17.63 9.56
N GLY A 378 -26.03 17.21 10.53
CA GLY A 378 -24.93 18.01 11.07
C GLY A 378 -23.90 18.35 9.99
N ALA A 379 -23.45 17.33 9.24
CA ALA A 379 -22.50 17.49 8.14
C ALA A 379 -23.01 18.48 7.08
N LEU A 380 -24.28 18.38 6.66
CA LEU A 380 -24.89 19.31 5.70
C LEU A 380 -24.98 20.76 6.21
N VAL A 381 -24.94 20.98 7.54
CA VAL A 381 -24.93 22.32 8.15
C VAL A 381 -23.51 22.84 8.37
N THR A 382 -22.55 21.96 8.66
CA THR A 382 -21.16 22.33 8.97
C THR A 382 -20.19 22.24 7.79
N GLY A 383 -20.56 21.56 6.70
CA GLY A 383 -19.66 21.23 5.59
C GLY A 383 -18.53 20.27 5.98
N ALA A 384 -18.74 19.39 6.96
CA ALA A 384 -17.68 18.58 7.55
C ALA A 384 -18.14 17.19 8.02
N VAL A 385 -17.26 16.19 7.90
CA VAL A 385 -17.44 14.83 8.41
C VAL A 385 -16.21 14.41 9.21
N SER A 386 -16.42 13.93 10.43
CA SER A 386 -15.38 13.26 11.22
C SER A 386 -15.17 11.84 10.73
N ILE A 387 -13.93 11.48 10.43
CA ILE A 387 -13.47 10.13 10.09
C ILE A 387 -12.67 9.59 11.27
N ASP A 388 -12.98 8.38 11.68
CA ASP A 388 -12.30 7.63 12.72
C ASP A 388 -11.22 6.75 12.07
N LEU A 389 -9.95 7.06 12.32
CA LEU A 389 -8.82 6.17 12.09
C LEU A 389 -8.69 5.22 13.28
N ASN A 390 -8.82 3.93 13.02
CA ASN A 390 -8.79 2.88 14.05
C ASN A 390 -7.60 1.96 13.76
N PHE A 391 -6.61 2.00 14.64
CA PHE A 391 -5.38 1.23 14.53
C PHE A 391 -5.47 -0.02 15.40
N TYR A 392 -5.17 -1.18 14.83
CA TYR A 392 -5.17 -2.48 15.52
C TYR A 392 -3.80 -3.11 15.35
N GLN A 393 -3.11 -3.35 16.47
CA GLN A 393 -1.81 -3.99 16.44
C GLN A 393 -1.96 -5.49 16.60
N MET A 394 -1.33 -6.28 15.73
CA MET A 394 -1.32 -7.72 15.87
C MET A 394 -0.35 -8.15 16.95
N ARG A 395 -0.79 -9.03 17.85
CA ARG A 395 0.03 -9.51 18.98
C ARG A 395 -0.15 -11.00 19.17
N LYS A 396 0.83 -11.77 18.68
CA LYS A 396 0.83 -13.25 18.66
C LYS A 396 -0.28 -13.82 17.77
N GLY A 397 -0.39 -13.28 16.55
CA GLY A 397 -1.33 -13.80 15.56
C GLY A 397 -2.81 -13.52 15.82
N LEU A 398 -3.09 -12.45 16.57
CA LEU A 398 -4.43 -12.03 16.97
C LEU A 398 -4.49 -10.50 17.06
N TYR A 399 -5.61 -9.90 16.64
CA TYR A 399 -5.90 -8.50 16.91
C TYR A 399 -6.79 -8.33 18.15
N SER A 400 -6.72 -7.15 18.73
CA SER A 400 -7.61 -6.66 19.78
C SER A 400 -9.06 -6.46 19.27
N ALA A 401 -10.06 -6.71 20.12
CA ALA A 401 -11.49 -6.53 19.76
C ALA A 401 -11.95 -5.05 19.69
N LYS A 402 -11.03 -4.11 19.92
CA LYS A 402 -11.18 -2.65 19.89
C LYS A 402 -9.82 -2.08 19.49
N PRO A 403 -9.77 -0.99 18.73
CA PRO A 403 -8.49 -0.44 18.29
C PRO A 403 -7.62 -0.05 19.48
N ASP A 404 -6.32 -0.33 19.36
CA ASP A 404 -5.28 0.01 20.32
C ASP A 404 -5.07 1.53 20.36
N LEU A 405 -5.18 2.19 19.20
CA LEU A 405 -5.29 3.64 19.09
C LEU A 405 -6.47 4.05 18.20
N LYS A 406 -7.17 5.12 18.60
CA LYS A 406 -8.17 5.78 17.77
C LYS A 406 -7.83 7.26 17.60
N ARG A 407 -7.85 7.77 16.37
CA ARG A 407 -7.71 9.20 16.04
C ARG A 407 -8.88 9.66 15.18
N GLU A 408 -9.34 10.88 15.42
CA GLU A 408 -10.35 11.53 14.57
C GLU A 408 -9.65 12.52 13.62
N ILE A 409 -9.94 12.42 12.32
CA ILE A 409 -9.58 13.41 11.29
C ILE A 409 -10.86 14.00 10.68
N LYS A 410 -10.75 15.07 9.89
CA LYS A 410 -11.91 15.76 9.32
C LYS A 410 -11.79 15.90 7.82
N ALA A 411 -12.74 15.31 7.09
CA ALA A 411 -13.03 15.68 5.72
C ALA A 411 -14.00 16.88 5.70
N THR A 412 -13.90 17.73 4.68
CA THR A 412 -14.76 18.89 4.50
C THR A 412 -15.27 18.99 3.07
N PHE A 413 -16.44 19.58 2.88
CA PHE A 413 -17.06 19.72 1.56
C PHE A 413 -17.85 21.03 1.45
N ASP A 414 -17.79 21.66 0.28
CA ASP A 414 -18.55 22.87 -0.01
C ASP A 414 -19.74 22.57 -0.93
N LEU A 415 -20.95 22.86 -0.43
CA LEU A 415 -22.21 22.58 -1.13
C LEU A 415 -22.51 23.50 -2.33
N ARG A 416 -21.65 24.49 -2.62
CA ARG A 416 -21.83 25.45 -3.74
C ARG A 416 -20.92 25.11 -4.92
N SER A 417 -19.66 24.82 -4.65
CA SER A 417 -18.66 24.40 -5.64
C SER A 417 -18.79 22.91 -5.97
N GLY A 418 -19.13 22.10 -4.96
CA GLY A 418 -19.03 20.64 -5.02
C GLY A 418 -17.63 20.14 -4.64
N ASP A 419 -16.71 21.03 -4.25
CA ASP A 419 -15.36 20.65 -3.86
C ASP A 419 -15.38 19.80 -2.57
N PHE A 420 -14.58 18.74 -2.55
CA PHE A 420 -14.42 17.83 -1.44
C PHE A 420 -12.94 17.79 -1.05
N PHE A 421 -12.67 17.94 0.23
CA PHE A 421 -11.35 17.78 0.84
C PHE A 421 -11.37 16.51 1.68
N PHE A 422 -10.55 15.54 1.31
CA PHE A 422 -10.29 14.36 2.11
C PHE A 422 -8.82 14.42 2.56
N PRO A 423 -8.52 14.46 3.87
CA PRO A 423 -7.15 14.57 4.35
C PRO A 423 -6.36 13.28 4.03
N SER A 424 -5.16 13.44 3.47
CA SER A 424 -4.20 12.36 3.29
C SER A 424 -3.76 11.79 4.64
N VAL A 425 -3.73 10.47 4.74
CA VAL A 425 -3.18 9.69 5.83
C VAL A 425 -2.19 8.71 5.22
N LEU A 426 -0.98 8.66 5.76
CA LEU A 426 0.07 7.75 5.31
C LEU A 426 0.74 7.15 6.54
N ILE A 427 1.16 5.90 6.44
CA ILE A 427 1.97 5.23 7.46
C ILE A 427 3.27 4.78 6.80
N ALA A 428 4.40 5.28 7.28
CA ALA A 428 5.73 4.93 6.80
C ALA A 428 6.80 5.51 7.74
N ASP A 429 7.94 4.85 7.89
CA ASP A 429 9.12 5.35 8.61
C ASP A 429 9.61 6.69 8.01
N ALA A 430 9.54 7.79 8.78
CA ALA A 430 9.96 9.13 8.36
C ALA A 430 11.20 9.66 9.09
N ASP A 431 11.68 9.00 10.16
CA ASP A 431 12.91 9.38 10.87
C ASP A 431 14.09 8.39 10.71
N GLY A 432 13.80 7.20 10.18
CA GLY A 432 14.76 6.16 9.78
C GLY A 432 15.11 5.17 10.88
N ASP A 433 14.28 5.03 11.91
CA ASP A 433 14.52 4.10 13.03
C ASP A 433 14.01 2.67 12.79
N GLY A 434 13.26 2.45 11.71
CA GLY A 434 12.68 1.17 11.31
C GLY A 434 11.29 0.89 11.89
N ILE A 435 10.61 1.90 12.46
CA ILE A 435 9.22 1.85 12.95
C ILE A 435 8.41 2.84 12.11
N ASP A 436 7.21 2.48 11.66
CA ASP A 436 6.44 3.41 10.83
C ASP A 436 5.87 4.58 11.65
N ASP A 437 5.92 5.78 11.06
CA ASP A 437 5.32 6.99 11.59
C ASP A 437 3.91 7.21 11.02
N LEU A 438 3.06 7.92 11.77
CA LEU A 438 1.74 8.34 11.30
C LEU A 438 1.81 9.77 10.73
N LEU A 439 1.71 9.90 9.41
CA LEU A 439 1.66 11.18 8.70
C LEU A 439 0.20 11.54 8.40
N VAL A 440 -0.27 12.70 8.87
CA VAL A 440 -1.66 13.16 8.70
C VAL A 440 -1.69 14.60 8.21
N GLN A 441 -2.39 14.82 7.10
CA GLN A 441 -2.67 16.15 6.56
C GLN A 441 -3.65 16.92 7.46
N GLU A 442 -3.30 18.15 7.86
CA GLU A 442 -4.19 19.07 8.58
C GLU A 442 -4.52 20.31 7.72
N GLY A 443 -5.57 20.18 6.90
CA GLY A 443 -5.96 21.23 5.95
C GLY A 443 -5.09 21.26 4.69
N GLU A 444 -4.97 22.43 4.06
CA GLU A 444 -4.29 22.58 2.77
C GLU A 444 -2.78 22.82 2.87
N ASP A 445 -2.27 23.30 4.02
CA ASP A 445 -0.90 23.83 4.14
C ASP A 445 -0.05 23.17 5.25
N GLN A 446 -0.48 22.02 5.78
CA GLN A 446 0.20 21.37 6.91
C GLN A 446 0.15 19.83 6.85
N LEU A 447 1.30 19.23 7.13
CA LEU A 447 1.48 17.80 7.34
C LEU A 447 2.02 17.57 8.76
N ASN A 448 1.28 16.79 9.55
CA ASN A 448 1.64 16.44 10.92
C ASN A 448 2.20 15.02 10.97
N ILE A 449 3.43 14.86 11.43
CA ILE A 449 4.13 13.57 11.53
C ILE A 449 4.22 13.17 13.00
N PHE A 450 3.59 12.05 13.34
CA PHE A 450 3.51 11.53 14.69
C PHE A 450 4.39 10.30 14.80
N LEU A 451 5.59 10.49 15.35
CA LEU A 451 6.61 9.44 15.41
C LEU A 451 6.09 8.14 16.02
N GLY A 452 6.45 7.01 15.42
CA GLY A 452 6.22 5.67 15.94
C GLY A 452 6.86 5.49 17.33
N SER A 453 6.39 4.48 18.07
CA SER A 453 6.93 4.15 19.39
C SER A 453 7.37 2.70 19.56
N GLY A 454 7.01 1.82 18.61
CA GLY A 454 7.22 0.38 18.70
C GLY A 454 6.53 -0.30 19.90
N ASP A 455 5.69 0.43 20.64
CA ASP A 455 5.03 -0.03 21.86
C ASP A 455 3.50 0.15 21.80
N ALA A 456 2.81 -0.21 22.89
CA ALA A 456 1.35 -0.14 22.97
C ALA A 456 0.74 1.28 22.90
N SER A 457 1.54 2.34 22.75
CA SER A 457 1.08 3.68 22.42
C SER A 457 0.96 3.95 20.91
N LEU A 458 1.57 3.09 20.07
CA LEU A 458 1.71 3.18 18.61
C LEU A 458 2.44 4.43 18.11
N PHE A 459 1.88 5.61 18.37
CA PHE A 459 2.43 6.89 17.90
C PHE A 459 2.52 7.92 19.04
N SER A 460 3.43 8.87 18.87
CA SER A 460 3.64 10.00 19.76
C SER A 460 2.40 10.91 19.84
N LYS A 461 2.26 11.62 20.96
CA LYS A 461 1.07 12.46 21.25
C LYS A 461 1.11 13.84 20.60
N SER A 462 2.27 14.26 20.12
CA SER A 462 2.51 15.60 19.58
C SER A 462 3.31 15.46 18.30
N PRO A 463 2.89 16.08 17.19
CA PRO A 463 3.55 15.89 15.91
C PRO A 463 4.78 16.76 15.77
N THR A 464 5.70 16.32 14.91
CA THR A 464 6.53 17.23 14.12
C THR A 464 5.63 17.83 13.02
N VAL A 465 5.64 19.15 12.90
CA VAL A 465 4.77 19.90 11.98
C VAL A 465 5.60 20.35 10.78
N ILE A 466 5.19 19.94 9.58
CA ILE A 466 5.79 20.37 8.31
C ILE A 466 4.80 21.30 7.61
N ASP A 467 5.19 22.57 7.45
CA ASP A 467 4.41 23.57 6.71
C ASP A 467 4.62 23.35 5.20
N VAL A 468 3.64 22.73 4.54
CA VAL A 468 3.70 22.33 3.13
C VAL A 468 2.31 22.36 2.51
N HIS A 469 2.20 22.94 1.31
CA HIS A 469 0.95 22.90 0.57
C HIS A 469 0.69 21.47 0.06
N MET A 470 -0.36 20.83 0.57
CA MET A 470 -0.80 19.46 0.28
C MET A 470 -1.98 19.47 -0.72
N PRO A 471 -2.15 18.44 -1.56
CA PRO A 471 -3.34 18.33 -2.41
C PRO A 471 -4.60 18.00 -1.57
N SER A 472 -5.78 18.27 -2.11
CA SER A 472 -7.08 18.00 -1.44
C SER A 472 -7.59 16.56 -1.61
N ASP A 473 -6.85 15.75 -2.36
CA ASP A 473 -7.18 14.40 -2.80
C ASP A 473 -5.97 13.48 -2.49
N PRO A 474 -6.14 12.45 -1.63
CA PRO A 474 -5.06 11.53 -1.27
C PRO A 474 -4.46 10.78 -2.47
N GLU A 475 -5.22 10.50 -3.55
CA GLU A 475 -4.70 9.81 -4.74
C GLU A 475 -3.61 10.63 -5.46
N LEU A 476 -3.46 11.90 -5.11
CA LEU A 476 -2.43 12.80 -5.63
C LEU A 476 -1.15 12.80 -4.78
N VAL A 477 -1.10 12.08 -3.65
CA VAL A 477 0.09 11.89 -2.81
C VAL A 477 0.64 10.48 -2.99
N VAL A 478 1.96 10.35 -3.16
CA VAL A 478 2.67 9.07 -3.23
C VAL A 478 3.81 9.10 -2.21
N ALA A 479 3.85 8.09 -1.36
CA ALA A 479 4.93 7.83 -0.41
C ALA A 479 5.91 6.80 -1.01
N ALA A 480 7.20 7.11 -1.01
CA ALA A 480 8.27 6.20 -1.44
C ALA A 480 9.62 6.71 -0.95
N ASP A 481 10.57 5.82 -0.67
CA ASP A 481 11.98 6.21 -0.51
C ASP A 481 12.58 6.53 -1.90
N LEU A 482 12.83 7.81 -2.19
CA LEU A 482 13.36 8.29 -3.49
C LEU A 482 14.87 8.51 -3.46
N ASN A 483 15.51 8.58 -2.28
CA ASN A 483 16.94 8.87 -2.09
C ASN A 483 17.78 7.68 -1.57
N ARG A 484 17.11 6.55 -1.25
CA ARG A 484 17.60 5.32 -0.62
C ARG A 484 18.31 5.52 0.72
N ASP A 485 17.85 6.48 1.51
CA ASP A 485 18.36 6.71 2.87
C ASP A 485 17.62 5.90 3.95
N GLY A 486 16.51 5.25 3.59
CA GLY A 486 15.68 4.44 4.49
C GLY A 486 14.45 5.16 5.06
N LYS A 487 14.23 6.44 4.73
CA LYS A 487 13.05 7.21 5.16
C LYS A 487 12.07 7.41 4.01
N VAL A 488 10.83 7.74 4.35
CA VAL A 488 9.78 8.06 3.39
C VAL A 488 9.94 9.46 2.82
N ASP A 489 10.01 9.56 1.49
CA ASP A 489 9.83 10.80 0.74
C ASP A 489 8.39 10.89 0.21
N LEU A 490 7.90 12.12 0.00
CA LEU A 490 6.55 12.37 -0.53
C LEU A 490 6.59 13.07 -1.87
N MET A 491 5.86 12.54 -2.86
CA MET A 491 5.55 13.18 -4.13
C MET A 491 4.07 13.58 -4.18
N MET A 492 3.79 14.87 -4.34
CA MET A 492 2.45 15.45 -4.34
C MET A 492 2.14 16.12 -5.68
N ARG A 493 1.02 15.74 -6.31
CA ARG A 493 0.54 16.34 -7.56
C ARG A 493 -0.53 17.39 -7.23
N HIS A 494 -0.35 18.64 -7.67
CA HIS A 494 -1.41 19.64 -7.58
C HIS A 494 -2.03 19.82 -8.95
N GLU A 495 -3.27 19.35 -9.09
CA GLU A 495 -3.99 19.29 -10.36
C GLU A 495 -5.28 20.12 -10.33
N PRO A 496 -5.20 21.46 -10.12
CA PRO A 496 -6.39 22.30 -10.07
C PRO A 496 -7.18 22.24 -11.39
N SER A 497 -8.50 22.35 -11.30
CA SER A 497 -9.41 22.33 -12.46
C SER A 497 -9.18 23.50 -13.43
N THR A 498 -8.56 24.60 -12.95
CA THR A 498 -8.13 25.75 -13.75
C THR A 498 -6.76 26.26 -13.29
N GLY A 499 -5.95 26.73 -14.24
CA GLY A 499 -4.59 27.21 -13.97
C GLY A 499 -3.48 26.17 -14.22
N PRO A 500 -2.23 26.48 -13.87
CA PRO A 500 -1.09 25.58 -14.04
C PRO A 500 -1.12 24.44 -13.02
N LYS A 501 -0.73 23.24 -13.47
CA LYS A 501 -0.41 22.11 -12.60
C LYS A 501 1.05 22.18 -12.14
N LYS A 502 1.33 21.60 -10.97
CA LYS A 502 2.68 21.46 -10.41
C LYS A 502 2.82 20.14 -9.66
N ILE A 503 4.07 19.75 -9.39
CA ILE A 503 4.42 18.66 -8.48
C ILE A 503 5.24 19.28 -7.35
N VAL A 504 4.93 18.95 -6.10
CA VAL A 504 5.74 19.28 -4.92
C VAL A 504 6.33 17.98 -4.40
N LEU A 505 7.62 17.96 -4.10
CA LEU A 505 8.29 16.82 -3.47
C LEU A 505 8.91 17.22 -2.16
N LEU A 506 8.82 16.35 -1.18
CA LEU A 506 9.55 16.39 0.07
C LEU A 506 10.50 15.21 0.08
N VAL A 507 11.80 15.47 -0.07
CA VAL A 507 12.85 14.45 0.06
C VAL A 507 13.52 14.63 1.40
N SER A 508 13.64 13.56 2.17
CA SER A 508 14.24 13.51 3.49
C SER A 508 15.74 13.88 3.49
N GLU A 509 16.25 14.31 4.65
CA GLU A 509 17.64 14.81 4.86
C GLU A 509 18.49 13.94 5.80
#